data_AF-A0A4Z0A9G5-F1
#
_entry.id   AF-A0A4Z0A9G5-F1
#
_cell.length_a   1.000
_cell.length_b   1.000
_cell.length_c   1.000
_cell.angle_alpha   90.00
_cell.angle_beta   90.00
_cell.angle_gamma   90.00
#
_symmetry.space_group_name_H-M   'P 1'
#
loop_
_entity.id
_entity.type
_entity.pdbx_description
1 polymer ?
#
loop_
_entity_poly.entity_id
_entity_poly.type
_entity_poly.pdbx_seq_one_letter_code
_entity_poly.pdbx_strand_id
1 'polypeptide(L)'
;MKLSKKVSLVDVPAFLTRTVNPPLTESSPITLEFETAVLEALAECLWLDVMKDVKAIPMWLSSVGFPYRRHNGSLAFVSTDADQVIKRLPKEGEVECFLCDAFVQLSKMRDHVSMHVLAARFGLRDKNGGVPMPANRQYCGFCGREGTCVVTLKASRNVLIPVSQDCPYYYKFAMKVAEKTTKSGPSTNRPITCPLCTDSTRCSGNIDSSHVVWTYNLPKHLAEKHLKASEDHITDILKQYEVIENELVNLGLQKPKSKQCAEGEKRQREDGSSTDLSHSKWAKGQ
;
A
#
# COMPACT_ATOMS: atom_id res chain seq x y z
N MET A 1 3.24 -35.20 -26.52
CA MET A 1 3.33 -34.09 -25.53
C MET A 1 4.59 -34.34 -24.68
N LYS A 2 5.72 -33.67 -24.98
CA LYS A 2 7.00 -33.88 -24.27
C LYS A 2 6.96 -33.10 -22.95
N LEU A 3 6.74 -33.81 -21.83
CA LEU A 3 6.96 -33.24 -20.50
C LEU A 3 8.47 -33.06 -20.30
N SER A 4 8.95 -31.84 -20.48
CA SER A 4 10.29 -31.46 -20.03
C SER A 4 10.32 -31.58 -18.51
N LYS A 5 10.87 -32.68 -17.99
CA LYS A 5 11.24 -32.82 -16.57
C LYS A 5 12.36 -31.83 -16.26
N LYS A 6 12.03 -30.55 -16.09
CA LYS A 6 12.87 -29.67 -15.28
C LYS A 6 12.73 -30.20 -13.86
N VAL A 7 13.71 -30.98 -13.44
CA VAL A 7 13.96 -31.17 -12.02
C VAL A 7 14.24 -29.77 -11.50
N SER A 8 13.31 -29.23 -10.72
CA SER A 8 13.54 -27.97 -10.02
C SER A 8 14.55 -28.26 -8.92
N LEU A 9 15.83 -28.26 -9.28
CA LEU A 9 16.91 -28.15 -8.30
C LEU A 9 16.70 -26.80 -7.61
N VAL A 10 16.37 -26.86 -6.33
CA VAL A 10 16.30 -25.70 -5.47
C VAL A 10 17.66 -25.57 -4.83
N ASP A 11 18.38 -24.50 -5.17
CA ASP A 11 19.63 -24.18 -4.51
C ASP A 11 19.32 -23.73 -3.08
N VAL A 12 19.67 -24.57 -2.12
CA VAL A 12 19.53 -24.26 -0.69
C VAL A 12 20.91 -23.82 -0.18
N PRO A 13 21.06 -22.58 0.32
CA PRO A 13 22.29 -22.16 0.96
C PRO A 13 22.71 -23.12 2.08
N ALA A 14 23.99 -23.49 2.12
CA ALA A 14 24.48 -24.47 3.09
C ALA A 14 24.17 -24.08 4.54
N PHE A 15 24.22 -22.77 4.85
CA PHE A 15 23.91 -22.24 6.20
C PHE A 15 22.43 -22.39 6.62
N LEU A 16 21.54 -22.72 5.69
CA LEU A 16 20.12 -23.03 5.96
C LEU A 16 19.85 -24.53 6.12
N THR A 17 20.89 -25.37 6.07
CA THR A 17 20.76 -26.82 6.18
C THR A 17 21.45 -27.32 7.43
N ARG A 18 20.89 -28.39 8.01
CA ARG A 18 21.47 -29.09 9.16
C ARG A 18 21.41 -30.58 8.89
N THR A 19 22.54 -31.27 9.03
CA THR A 19 22.60 -32.72 8.88
C THR A 19 21.90 -33.39 10.06
N VAL A 20 21.04 -34.35 9.76
CA VAL A 20 20.37 -35.21 10.74
C VAL A 20 20.67 -36.66 10.40
N ASN A 21 20.82 -37.51 11.42
CA ASN A 21 21.10 -38.93 11.25
C ASN A 21 19.97 -39.75 11.92
N PRO A 22 18.79 -39.85 11.29
CA PRO A 22 17.70 -40.67 11.82
C PRO A 22 18.04 -42.16 11.78
N PRO A 23 17.42 -42.98 12.63
CA PRO A 23 17.49 -44.43 12.49
C PRO A 23 16.94 -44.87 11.14
N LEU A 24 17.58 -45.89 10.54
CA LEU A 24 17.13 -46.53 9.31
C LEU A 24 16.17 -47.66 9.66
N THR A 25 15.13 -47.85 8.83
CA THR A 25 14.32 -49.07 8.91
C THR A 25 15.11 -50.25 8.33
N GLU A 26 14.99 -51.42 8.97
CA GLU A 26 15.60 -52.67 8.47
C GLU A 26 14.78 -53.33 7.35
N SER A 27 13.59 -52.80 7.05
CA SER A 27 12.68 -53.32 6.03
C SER A 27 12.98 -52.76 4.64
N SER A 28 12.72 -53.56 3.59
CA SER A 28 12.84 -53.11 2.19
C SER A 28 11.50 -52.56 1.70
N PRO A 29 11.45 -51.36 1.08
CA PRO A 29 12.57 -50.45 0.83
C PRO A 29 13.02 -49.72 2.11
N ILE A 30 14.33 -49.45 2.22
CA ILE A 30 14.88 -48.67 3.35
C ILE A 30 14.21 -47.29 3.35
N THR A 31 13.52 -46.98 4.44
CA THR A 31 12.88 -45.70 4.69
C THR A 31 13.55 -44.99 5.86
N LEU A 32 13.54 -43.65 5.83
CA LEU A 32 13.88 -42.85 6.99
C LEU A 32 12.61 -42.62 7.80
N GLU A 33 12.61 -43.03 9.06
CA GLU A 33 11.50 -42.79 9.97
C GLU A 33 11.90 -41.75 11.02
N PHE A 34 11.00 -40.79 11.24
CA PHE A 34 11.13 -39.79 12.28
C PHE A 34 9.90 -39.86 13.17
N GLU A 35 10.13 -39.90 14.49
CA GLU A 35 9.07 -39.59 15.44
C GLU A 35 8.65 -38.13 15.25
N THR A 36 7.34 -37.86 15.24
CA THR A 36 6.79 -36.51 15.04
C THR A 36 7.40 -35.51 16.02
N ALA A 37 7.52 -35.86 17.29
CA ALA A 37 8.09 -34.99 18.33
C ALA A 37 9.57 -34.64 18.05
N VAL A 38 10.35 -35.60 17.53
CA VAL A 38 11.74 -35.35 17.15
C VAL A 38 11.82 -34.40 15.96
N LEU A 39 10.95 -34.57 14.96
CA LEU A 39 10.90 -33.68 13.80
C LEU A 39 10.48 -32.26 14.17
N GLU A 40 9.50 -32.12 15.08
CA GLU A 40 9.07 -30.83 15.65
C GLU A 40 10.23 -30.13 16.36
N ALA A 41 10.91 -30.82 17.29
CA ALA A 41 12.05 -30.27 18.02
C ALA A 41 13.22 -29.87 17.09
N LEU A 42 13.51 -30.69 16.07
CA LEU A 42 14.53 -30.37 15.07
C LEU A 42 14.17 -29.13 14.25
N ALA A 43 12.90 -28.99 13.86
CA ALA A 43 12.44 -27.82 13.11
C ALA A 43 12.46 -26.56 13.95
N GLU A 44 12.11 -26.62 15.24
CA GLU A 44 12.25 -25.49 16.17
C GLU A 44 13.71 -25.06 16.31
N CYS A 45 14.62 -26.02 16.51
CA CYS A 45 16.06 -25.74 16.57
C CYS A 45 16.57 -25.09 15.27
N LEU A 46 16.20 -25.65 14.11
CA LEU A 46 16.59 -25.11 12.81
C LEU A 46 15.99 -23.72 12.60
N TRP A 47 14.74 -23.49 13.02
CA TRP A 47 14.06 -22.22 12.87
C TRP A 47 14.81 -21.08 13.60
N LEU A 48 15.28 -21.31 14.82
CA LEU A 48 16.08 -20.35 15.57
C LEU A 48 17.37 -19.94 14.82
N ASP A 49 17.98 -20.88 14.11
CA ASP A 49 19.20 -20.63 13.33
C ASP A 49 18.90 -19.83 12.05
N VAL A 50 17.78 -20.11 11.37
CA VAL A 50 17.46 -19.53 10.05
C VAL A 50 16.58 -18.29 10.10
N MET A 51 15.88 -18.01 11.21
CA MET A 51 14.90 -16.92 11.28
C MET A 51 15.50 -15.53 11.00
N LYS A 52 16.78 -15.34 11.31
CA LYS A 52 17.54 -14.11 11.01
C LYS A 52 17.76 -13.90 9.51
N ASP A 53 17.77 -14.98 8.74
CA ASP A 53 18.02 -15.03 7.31
C ASP A 53 16.78 -15.53 6.54
N VAL A 54 15.59 -15.27 7.08
CA VAL A 54 14.31 -15.80 6.55
C VAL A 54 14.08 -15.46 5.06
N LYS A 55 14.66 -14.37 4.57
CA LYS A 55 14.61 -13.98 3.15
C LYS A 55 15.41 -14.90 2.22
N ALA A 56 16.39 -15.62 2.76
CA ALA A 56 17.19 -16.59 2.03
C ALA A 56 16.53 -17.98 1.98
N ILE A 57 15.45 -18.20 2.73
CA ILE A 57 14.72 -19.48 2.73
C ILE A 57 14.11 -19.69 1.34
N PRO A 58 14.44 -20.78 0.64
CA PRO A 58 13.93 -21.03 -0.68
C PRO A 58 12.43 -21.31 -0.65
N MET A 59 11.69 -20.73 -1.58
CA MET A 59 10.28 -21.03 -1.77
C MET A 59 10.10 -22.17 -2.78
N TRP A 60 9.36 -23.20 -2.39
CA TRP A 60 9.04 -24.32 -3.28
C TRP A 60 7.61 -24.22 -3.80
N LEU A 61 7.43 -24.43 -5.11
CA LEU A 61 6.10 -24.60 -5.71
C LEU A 61 5.50 -25.95 -5.31
N SER A 62 4.19 -25.98 -5.07
CA SER A 62 3.51 -27.26 -4.78
C SER A 62 3.76 -28.25 -5.93
N SER A 63 4.16 -29.47 -5.58
CA SER A 63 4.35 -30.60 -6.48
C SER A 63 3.43 -31.75 -6.08
N VAL A 64 3.51 -32.88 -6.80
CA VAL A 64 2.72 -34.09 -6.50
C VAL A 64 3.07 -34.66 -5.11
N GLY A 65 4.31 -34.48 -4.64
CA GLY A 65 4.78 -35.04 -3.36
C GLY A 65 5.15 -34.01 -2.29
N PHE A 66 5.12 -32.71 -2.61
CA PHE A 66 5.48 -31.64 -1.68
C PHE A 66 4.49 -30.46 -1.76
N PRO A 67 4.08 -29.85 -0.64
CA PRO A 67 4.40 -30.25 0.73
C PRO A 67 3.82 -31.63 1.07
N TYR A 68 4.48 -32.37 1.96
CA TYR A 68 4.03 -33.70 2.36
C TYR A 68 2.64 -33.64 3.00
N ARG A 69 1.78 -34.60 2.68
CA ARG A 69 0.39 -34.64 3.15
C ARG A 69 0.08 -35.96 3.86
N ARG A 70 -0.81 -35.90 4.84
CA ARG A 70 -1.42 -37.07 5.49
C ARG A 70 -2.47 -37.69 4.57
N HIS A 71 -2.93 -38.89 4.90
CA HIS A 71 -3.97 -39.62 4.16
C HIS A 71 -5.28 -38.83 3.99
N ASN A 72 -5.58 -37.92 4.92
CA ASN A 72 -6.75 -37.03 4.87
C ASN A 72 -6.51 -35.74 4.05
N GLY A 73 -5.37 -35.61 3.37
CA GLY A 73 -5.00 -34.45 2.55
C GLY A 73 -4.43 -33.24 3.32
N SER A 74 -4.46 -33.24 4.66
CA SER A 74 -3.84 -32.20 5.48
C SER A 74 -2.32 -32.20 5.38
N LEU A 75 -1.67 -31.07 5.64
CA LEU A 75 -0.20 -30.98 5.66
C LEU A 75 0.37 -31.85 6.77
N ALA A 76 1.38 -32.66 6.45
CA ALA A 76 1.97 -33.60 7.40
C ALA A 76 2.74 -32.88 8.51
N PHE A 77 3.42 -31.79 8.17
CA PHE A 77 4.29 -31.02 9.05
C PHE A 77 4.24 -29.53 8.69
N VAL A 78 3.94 -28.67 9.66
CA VAL A 78 3.88 -27.21 9.49
C VAL A 78 4.43 -26.57 10.76
N SER A 79 5.45 -25.73 10.62
CA SER A 79 5.85 -24.83 11.71
C SER A 79 4.95 -23.58 11.67
N THR A 80 4.05 -23.48 12.64
CA THR A 80 3.11 -22.36 12.75
C THR A 80 3.84 -21.02 12.91
N ASP A 81 4.90 -20.99 13.70
CA ASP A 81 5.67 -19.76 13.95
C ASP A 81 6.43 -19.31 12.71
N ALA A 82 7.09 -20.24 12.02
CA ALA A 82 7.78 -19.95 10.77
C ALA A 82 6.81 -19.45 9.68
N ASP A 83 5.66 -20.11 9.54
CA ASP A 83 4.60 -19.71 8.61
C ASP A 83 4.09 -18.29 8.91
N GLN A 84 3.87 -17.95 10.18
CA GLN A 84 3.47 -16.60 10.56
C GLN A 84 4.54 -15.56 10.24
N VAL A 85 5.82 -15.84 10.51
CA VAL A 85 6.92 -14.92 10.20
C VAL A 85 7.08 -14.74 8.70
N ILE A 86 7.07 -15.82 7.91
CA ILE A 86 7.17 -15.78 6.45
C ILE A 86 5.99 -14.99 5.85
N LYS A 87 4.77 -15.20 6.35
CA LYS A 87 3.58 -14.45 5.90
C LYS A 87 3.64 -12.96 6.22
N ARG A 88 4.42 -12.56 7.23
CA ARG A 88 4.66 -11.16 7.59
C ARG A 88 5.81 -10.53 6.80
N LEU A 89 6.57 -11.31 6.04
CA LEU A 89 7.63 -10.75 5.20
C LEU A 89 7.06 -9.88 4.09
N PRO A 90 7.80 -8.83 3.68
CA PRO A 90 7.44 -8.08 2.49
C PRO A 90 7.41 -9.01 1.28
N LYS A 91 6.36 -8.91 0.48
CA LYS A 91 6.34 -9.52 -0.84
C LYS A 91 7.35 -8.83 -1.74
N GLU A 92 7.67 -9.46 -2.86
CA GLU A 92 8.53 -8.84 -3.89
C GLU A 92 7.98 -7.45 -4.28
N GLY A 93 8.85 -6.45 -4.22
CA GLY A 93 8.52 -5.05 -4.50
C GLY A 93 7.86 -4.30 -3.33
N GLU A 94 7.52 -4.96 -2.22
CA GLU A 94 7.03 -4.30 -1.01
C GLU A 94 8.19 -3.77 -0.16
N VAL A 95 7.97 -2.60 0.40
CA VAL A 95 8.87 -1.95 1.34
C VAL A 95 8.06 -1.49 2.55
N GLU A 96 8.68 -1.49 3.72
CA GLU A 96 8.07 -1.02 4.96
C GLU A 96 7.86 0.49 4.91
N CYS A 97 6.76 1.01 5.46
CA CYS A 97 6.52 2.44 5.55
C CYS A 97 7.14 3.02 6.82
N PHE A 98 7.99 4.06 6.72
CA PHE A 98 8.60 4.74 7.88
C PHE A 98 7.63 5.41 8.85
N LEU A 99 6.33 5.47 8.55
CA LEU A 99 5.32 6.16 9.35
C LEU A 99 4.39 5.21 10.13
N CYS A 100 4.23 3.98 9.66
CA CYS A 100 3.27 3.03 10.23
C CYS A 100 3.69 1.56 10.12
N ASP A 101 4.92 1.28 9.71
CA ASP A 101 5.54 -0.05 9.61
C ASP A 101 4.78 -1.05 8.69
N ALA A 102 3.82 -0.57 7.90
CA ALA A 102 3.09 -1.39 6.95
C ALA A 102 3.95 -1.68 5.72
N PHE A 103 3.95 -2.93 5.26
CA PHE A 103 4.53 -3.30 3.98
C PHE A 103 3.64 -2.84 2.83
N VAL A 104 4.19 -2.03 1.93
CA VAL A 104 3.47 -1.43 0.80
C VAL A 104 4.29 -1.63 -0.46
N GLN A 105 3.62 -1.99 -1.56
CA GLN A 105 4.24 -2.00 -2.88
C GLN A 105 4.89 -0.64 -3.17
N LEU A 106 6.16 -0.63 -3.57
CA LEU A 106 6.93 0.60 -3.77
C LEU A 106 6.22 1.58 -4.72
N SER A 107 5.59 1.06 -5.77
CA SER A 107 4.78 1.84 -6.74
C SER A 107 3.53 2.50 -6.16
N LYS A 108 3.10 2.08 -4.96
CA LYS A 108 1.96 2.61 -4.19
C LYS A 108 2.39 3.42 -2.96
N MET A 109 3.68 3.46 -2.65
CA MET A 109 4.16 4.12 -1.43
C MET A 109 3.82 5.61 -1.41
N ARG A 110 3.88 6.31 -2.54
CA ARG A 110 3.49 7.72 -2.62
C ARG A 110 2.03 7.95 -2.20
N ASP A 111 1.12 7.11 -2.70
CA ASP A 111 -0.31 7.22 -2.37
C ASP A 111 -0.55 6.90 -0.89
N HIS A 112 0.18 5.91 -0.36
CA HIS A 112 0.16 5.54 1.06
C HIS A 112 0.70 6.66 1.97
N VAL A 113 1.85 7.26 1.66
CA VAL A 113 2.42 8.40 2.38
C VAL A 113 1.48 9.61 2.32
N SER A 114 0.86 9.84 1.17
CA SER A 114 -0.08 10.95 0.96
C SER A 114 -1.31 10.85 1.86
N MET A 115 -1.80 9.64 2.11
CA MET A 115 -2.84 9.41 3.10
C MET A 115 -2.40 9.85 4.51
N HIS A 116 -1.18 9.51 4.96
CA HIS A 116 -0.67 9.96 6.26
C HIS A 116 -0.55 11.48 6.36
N VAL A 117 0.04 12.11 5.34
CA VAL A 117 0.22 13.58 5.30
C VAL A 117 -1.12 14.31 5.36
N LEU A 118 -2.12 13.84 4.62
CA LEU A 118 -3.45 14.47 4.64
C LEU A 118 -4.24 14.14 5.91
N ALA A 119 -4.09 12.93 6.47
CA ALA A 119 -4.68 12.59 7.76
C ALA A 119 -4.21 13.59 8.84
N ALA A 120 -2.89 13.80 8.93
CA ALA A 120 -2.30 14.78 9.83
C ALA A 120 -2.77 16.21 9.55
N ARG A 121 -2.76 16.63 8.28
CA ARG A 121 -3.14 17.99 7.87
C ARG A 121 -4.60 18.32 8.20
N PHE A 122 -5.51 17.37 8.06
CA PHE A 122 -6.94 17.56 8.27
C PHE A 122 -7.44 17.05 9.64
N GLY A 123 -6.54 16.61 10.53
CA GLY A 123 -6.91 16.05 11.83
C GLY A 123 -7.78 14.78 11.73
N LEU A 124 -7.60 14.00 10.66
CA LEU A 124 -8.31 12.75 10.43
C LEU A 124 -7.51 11.57 10.97
N ARG A 125 -8.21 10.47 11.30
CA ARG A 125 -7.57 9.24 11.75
C ARG A 125 -6.98 8.49 10.56
N ASP A 126 -5.69 8.17 10.63
CA ASP A 126 -5.09 7.21 9.71
C ASP A 126 -5.59 5.79 10.00
N LYS A 127 -6.02 5.09 8.95
CA LYS A 127 -6.53 3.70 9.00
C LYS A 127 -5.45 2.69 9.36
N ASN A 128 -4.17 3.02 9.12
CA ASN A 128 -3.05 2.12 9.39
C ASN A 128 -2.44 2.33 10.77
N GLY A 129 -3.03 3.20 11.61
CA GLY A 129 -2.55 3.42 12.97
C GLY A 129 -1.16 4.06 13.04
N GLY A 130 -0.76 4.80 11.99
CA GLY A 130 0.52 5.46 11.92
C GLY A 130 0.74 6.48 13.04
N VAL A 131 2.02 6.82 13.25
CA VAL A 131 2.41 7.81 14.24
C VAL A 131 1.81 9.18 13.87
N PRO A 132 1.21 9.91 14.83
CA PRO A 132 0.72 11.26 14.58
C PRO A 132 1.83 12.15 14.00
N MET A 133 1.65 12.59 12.76
CA MET A 133 2.60 13.49 12.11
C MET A 133 2.23 14.94 12.45
N PRO A 134 3.19 15.79 12.86
CA PRO A 134 2.92 17.22 12.99
C PRO A 134 2.48 17.84 11.65
N ALA A 135 1.33 18.50 11.61
CA ALA A 135 0.79 19.10 10.38
C ALA A 135 1.66 20.25 9.83
N ASN A 136 2.52 20.82 10.66
CA ASN A 136 3.35 21.99 10.35
C ASN A 136 4.75 21.62 9.81
N ARG A 137 4.93 20.46 9.22
CA ARG A 137 6.23 19.97 8.71
C ARG A 137 6.19 19.73 7.20
N GLN A 138 7.36 19.67 6.56
CA GLN A 138 7.46 19.44 5.11
C GLN A 138 7.94 18.01 4.86
N TYR A 139 7.00 17.13 4.54
CA TYR A 139 7.30 15.71 4.34
C TYR A 139 7.63 15.39 2.89
N CYS A 140 8.55 14.44 2.70
CA CYS A 140 8.82 13.87 1.38
C CYS A 140 7.61 13.06 0.91
N GLY A 141 7.05 13.38 -0.26
CA GLY A 141 5.90 12.64 -0.81
C GLY A 141 6.17 11.18 -1.19
N PHE A 142 7.44 10.75 -1.26
CA PHE A 142 7.81 9.35 -1.51
C PHE A 142 7.91 8.50 -0.24
N CYS A 143 8.46 9.04 0.86
CA CYS A 143 8.79 8.25 2.04
C CYS A 143 8.28 8.81 3.37
N GLY A 144 7.63 9.99 3.34
CA GLY A 144 7.04 10.61 4.52
C GLY A 144 8.03 11.24 5.49
N ARG A 145 9.35 11.06 5.31
CA ARG A 145 10.37 11.67 6.17
C ARG A 145 10.53 13.17 5.87
N GLU A 146 10.82 13.94 6.91
CA GLU A 146 11.10 15.38 6.81
C GLU A 146 12.60 15.63 6.59
N GLY A 147 12.95 16.58 5.72
CA GLY A 147 14.31 17.10 5.57
C GLY A 147 15.36 16.15 4.99
N THR A 148 15.05 14.87 4.75
CA THR A 148 16.05 13.88 4.29
C THR A 148 16.14 13.71 2.78
N CYS A 149 15.17 14.20 2.02
CA CYS A 149 15.06 13.88 0.59
C CYS A 149 15.05 15.14 -0.25
N VAL A 150 16.02 15.24 -1.16
CA VAL A 150 16.06 16.28 -2.19
C VAL A 150 15.29 15.80 -3.42
N VAL A 151 14.40 16.63 -3.93
CA VAL A 151 13.63 16.37 -5.16
C VAL A 151 13.88 17.50 -6.14
N THR A 152 14.28 17.14 -7.37
CA THR A 152 14.46 18.07 -8.48
C THR A 152 13.50 17.70 -9.62
N LEU A 153 13.29 18.64 -10.55
CA LEU A 153 12.54 18.36 -11.78
C LEU A 153 13.48 18.43 -12.98
N LYS A 154 13.67 17.29 -13.65
CA LYS A 154 14.48 17.18 -14.87
C LYS A 154 13.59 17.33 -16.10
N ALA A 155 13.95 18.22 -17.02
CA ALA A 155 13.26 18.32 -18.30
C ALA A 155 13.61 17.14 -19.22
N SER A 156 12.60 16.54 -19.84
CA SER A 156 12.73 15.46 -20.80
C SER A 156 11.60 15.52 -21.82
N ARG A 157 11.92 15.73 -23.11
CA ARG A 157 10.94 15.75 -24.22
C ARG A 157 9.67 16.57 -23.89
N ASN A 158 9.86 17.79 -23.37
CA ASN A 158 8.79 18.72 -22.95
C ASN A 158 7.98 18.31 -21.71
N VAL A 159 8.43 17.31 -20.96
CA VAL A 159 7.81 16.88 -19.70
C VAL A 159 8.82 17.00 -18.57
N LEU A 160 8.37 17.49 -17.41
CA LEU A 160 9.16 17.49 -16.18
C LEU A 160 9.03 16.12 -15.50
N ILE A 161 10.16 15.52 -15.18
CA ILE A 161 10.24 14.23 -14.49
C ILE A 161 10.84 14.47 -13.10
N PRO A 162 10.17 14.01 -12.03
CA PRO A 162 10.74 14.09 -10.70
C PRO A 162 11.94 13.16 -10.57
N VAL A 163 13.01 13.68 -9.97
CA VAL A 163 14.22 12.93 -9.65
C VAL A 163 14.54 13.16 -8.19
N SER A 164 14.75 12.08 -7.45
CA SER A 164 15.26 12.12 -6.08
C SER A 164 16.43 11.14 -5.97
N GLN A 165 17.58 11.64 -5.51
CA GLN A 165 18.78 10.82 -5.35
C GLN A 165 18.84 10.17 -3.96
N ASP A 166 18.28 10.84 -2.95
CA ASP A 166 18.45 10.45 -1.54
C ASP A 166 17.22 9.75 -0.94
N CYS A 167 16.13 9.61 -1.72
CA CYS A 167 14.94 8.93 -1.23
C CYS A 167 15.00 7.43 -1.52
N PRO A 168 14.97 6.56 -0.49
CA PRO A 168 15.02 5.11 -0.69
C PRO A 168 13.75 4.57 -1.38
N TYR A 169 12.65 5.32 -1.34
CA TYR A 169 11.38 4.97 -1.97
C TYR A 169 11.10 5.77 -3.24
N TYR A 170 12.14 6.37 -3.83
CA TYR A 170 12.01 7.01 -5.14
C TYR A 170 11.62 5.97 -6.19
N TYR A 171 10.58 6.29 -6.95
CA TYR A 171 10.27 5.61 -8.20
C TYR A 171 9.79 6.63 -9.23
N LYS A 172 10.01 6.31 -10.51
CA LYS A 172 9.58 7.17 -11.60
C LYS A 172 8.07 7.05 -11.81
N PHE A 173 7.38 8.18 -11.86
CA PHE A 173 5.95 8.23 -12.21
C PHE A 173 5.66 9.38 -13.18
N ALA A 174 4.51 9.30 -13.86
CA ALA A 174 4.06 10.35 -14.77
C ALA A 174 3.37 11.49 -14.00
N MET A 175 3.95 12.68 -14.03
CA MET A 175 3.42 13.88 -13.37
C MET A 175 1.96 14.18 -13.76
N LYS A 176 1.64 14.07 -15.05
CA LYS A 176 0.29 14.31 -15.59
C LYS A 176 -0.78 13.37 -15.03
N VAL A 177 -0.40 12.13 -14.68
CA VAL A 177 -1.32 11.18 -14.05
C VAL A 177 -1.60 11.59 -12.60
N ALA A 178 -0.60 12.13 -11.92
CA ALA A 178 -0.72 12.64 -10.55
C ALA A 178 -1.42 14.02 -10.46
N GLU A 179 -1.90 14.58 -11.57
CA GLU A 179 -2.71 15.81 -11.55
C GLU A 179 -4.16 15.54 -11.16
N LYS A 180 -4.63 14.31 -11.32
CA LYS A 180 -6.03 13.94 -11.10
C LYS A 180 -6.11 12.76 -10.14
N THR A 181 -6.94 12.90 -9.12
CA THR A 181 -7.29 11.77 -8.25
C THR A 181 -8.15 10.76 -9.01
N THR A 182 -7.82 9.48 -8.86
CA THR A 182 -8.57 8.34 -9.41
C THR A 182 -8.59 7.22 -8.38
N LYS A 183 -9.44 6.20 -8.57
CA LYS A 183 -9.47 5.05 -7.64
C LYS A 183 -8.13 4.29 -7.60
N SER A 184 -7.42 4.20 -8.73
CA SER A 184 -6.15 3.47 -8.83
C SER A 184 -4.91 4.32 -8.49
N GLY A 185 -5.02 5.64 -8.61
CA GLY A 185 -4.04 6.65 -8.20
C GLY A 185 -4.76 7.74 -7.40
N PRO A 186 -5.01 7.52 -6.11
CA PRO A 186 -5.86 8.39 -5.30
C PRO A 186 -5.22 9.74 -4.98
N SER A 187 -3.89 9.83 -4.95
CA SER A 187 -3.17 11.04 -4.57
C SER A 187 -2.80 11.94 -5.74
N THR A 188 -3.02 13.25 -5.56
CA THR A 188 -2.53 14.34 -6.39
C THR A 188 -1.20 14.92 -5.92
N ASN A 189 -0.60 14.32 -4.86
CA ASN A 189 0.67 14.76 -4.29
C ASN A 189 1.81 14.56 -5.28
N ARG A 190 2.38 15.67 -5.75
CA ARG A 190 3.47 15.65 -6.74
C ARG A 190 4.41 16.84 -6.53
N PRO A 191 5.69 16.72 -6.90
CA PRO A 191 6.60 17.85 -6.83
C PRO A 191 6.32 18.83 -7.98
N ILE A 192 6.04 20.08 -7.65
CA ILE A 192 5.77 21.17 -8.58
C ILE A 192 6.81 22.27 -8.43
N THR A 193 6.96 23.09 -9.45
CA THR A 193 7.68 24.36 -9.32
C THR A 193 6.79 25.35 -8.59
N CYS A 194 7.29 25.98 -7.53
CA CYS A 194 6.54 27.05 -6.86
C CYS A 194 6.36 28.24 -7.82
N PRO A 195 5.12 28.71 -8.08
CA PRO A 195 4.87 29.82 -9.01
C PRO A 195 5.48 31.17 -8.60
N LEU A 196 5.80 31.34 -7.31
CA LEU A 196 6.39 32.56 -6.76
C LEU A 196 7.91 32.50 -6.59
N CYS A 197 8.52 31.32 -6.74
CA CYS A 197 9.96 31.12 -6.64
C CYS A 197 10.69 31.44 -7.96
N THR A 198 10.07 32.18 -8.87
CA THR A 198 10.40 32.24 -10.31
C THR A 198 11.63 33.06 -10.67
N ASP A 199 12.37 33.62 -9.71
CA ASP A 199 13.59 34.38 -9.98
C ASP A 199 14.83 33.53 -10.37
N SER A 200 14.72 32.20 -10.42
CA SER A 200 15.81 31.36 -10.92
C SER A 200 15.72 31.17 -12.42
N THR A 201 16.61 31.88 -13.12
CA THR A 201 17.06 31.58 -14.48
C THR A 201 17.06 30.08 -14.77
N ARG A 202 16.19 29.64 -15.70
CA ARG A 202 16.22 28.28 -16.28
C ARG A 202 17.47 28.12 -17.15
N CYS A 203 18.66 28.05 -16.57
CA CYS A 203 19.89 27.97 -17.35
C CYS A 203 20.06 26.62 -18.08
N SER A 204 19.34 25.57 -17.68
CA SER A 204 19.61 24.21 -18.20
C SER A 204 18.37 23.32 -18.37
N GLY A 205 17.16 23.90 -18.35
CA GLY A 205 15.89 23.14 -18.41
C GLY A 205 15.57 22.30 -17.16
N ASN A 206 16.53 22.05 -16.28
CA ASN A 206 16.34 21.45 -14.97
C ASN A 206 15.97 22.52 -13.94
N ILE A 207 15.16 22.13 -12.96
CA ILE A 207 14.71 23.00 -11.87
C ILE A 207 15.32 22.48 -10.57
N ASP A 208 16.06 23.36 -9.91
CA ASP A 208 16.70 23.07 -8.64
C ASP A 208 15.67 22.79 -7.54
N SER A 209 16.07 21.95 -6.60
CA SER A 209 15.31 21.59 -5.42
C SER A 209 14.79 22.79 -4.60
N SER A 210 15.50 23.92 -4.59
CA SER A 210 15.07 25.14 -3.90
C SER A 210 13.75 25.72 -4.43
N HIS A 211 13.37 25.39 -5.66
CA HIS A 211 12.14 25.86 -6.32
C HIS A 211 11.09 24.75 -6.45
N VAL A 212 11.40 23.53 -6.01
CA VAL A 212 10.52 22.36 -6.13
C VAL A 212 9.87 22.07 -4.78
N VAL A 213 8.55 22.03 -4.76
CA VAL A 213 7.76 21.78 -3.56
C VAL A 213 6.71 20.71 -3.84
N TRP A 214 6.46 19.82 -2.88
CA TRP A 214 5.32 18.90 -2.95
C TRP A 214 4.01 19.68 -2.84
N THR A 215 3.00 19.36 -3.66
CA THR A 215 1.72 20.08 -3.66
C THR A 215 1.08 20.16 -2.27
N TYR A 216 1.19 19.10 -1.45
CA TYR A 216 0.65 19.13 -0.08
C TYR A 216 1.45 20.02 0.89
N ASN A 217 2.73 20.28 0.61
CA ASN A 217 3.59 21.17 1.38
C ASN A 217 3.51 22.63 0.90
N LEU A 218 2.87 22.89 -0.25
CA LEU A 218 2.78 24.21 -0.86
C LEU A 218 2.23 25.30 0.08
N PRO A 219 1.15 25.10 0.85
CA PRO A 219 0.65 26.14 1.75
C PRO A 219 1.69 26.59 2.79
N LYS A 220 2.39 25.62 3.40
CA LYS A 220 3.45 25.92 4.36
C LYS A 220 4.60 26.66 3.67
N HIS A 221 5.03 26.19 2.50
CA HIS A 221 6.08 26.84 1.73
C HIS A 221 5.74 28.31 1.40
N LEU A 222 4.51 28.59 0.95
CA LEU A 222 4.06 29.96 0.65
C LEU A 222 4.09 30.84 1.91
N ALA A 223 3.60 30.33 3.04
CA ALA A 223 3.61 31.04 4.31
C ALA A 223 5.04 31.37 4.81
N GLU A 224 6.01 30.49 4.57
CA GLU A 224 7.39 30.69 5.06
C GLU A 224 8.28 31.49 4.11
N LYS A 225 8.13 31.28 2.80
CA LYS A 225 9.06 31.81 1.78
C LYS A 225 8.50 33.02 1.03
N HIS A 226 7.20 33.24 1.09
CA HIS A 226 6.53 34.28 0.30
C HIS A 226 5.68 35.23 1.15
N LEU A 227 6.17 35.61 2.34
CA LEU A 227 5.54 36.56 3.26
C LEU A 227 5.19 37.93 2.65
N LYS A 228 5.84 38.32 1.55
CA LYS A 228 5.64 39.60 0.86
C LYS A 228 4.64 39.53 -0.30
N ALA A 229 4.18 38.33 -0.67
CA ALA A 229 3.22 38.18 -1.75
C ALA A 229 1.82 38.63 -1.30
N SER A 230 1.02 39.13 -2.25
CA SER A 230 -0.38 39.48 -1.98
C SER A 230 -1.17 38.26 -1.54
N GLU A 231 -2.05 38.42 -0.54
CA GLU A 231 -2.93 37.37 -0.03
C GLU A 231 -3.85 36.81 -1.13
N ASP A 232 -4.37 37.66 -2.02
CA ASP A 232 -5.20 37.25 -3.15
C ASP A 232 -4.43 36.28 -4.07
N HIS A 233 -3.17 36.61 -4.36
CA HIS A 233 -2.33 35.79 -5.23
C HIS A 233 -1.96 34.45 -4.57
N ILE A 234 -1.68 34.44 -3.27
CA ILE A 234 -1.48 33.20 -2.51
C ILE A 234 -2.74 32.32 -2.55
N THR A 235 -3.91 32.92 -2.36
CA THR A 235 -5.20 32.24 -2.38
C THR A 235 -5.49 31.61 -3.74
N ASP A 236 -5.24 32.34 -4.83
CA ASP A 236 -5.40 31.84 -6.20
C ASP A 236 -4.48 30.65 -6.50
N ILE A 237 -3.24 30.68 -6.01
CA ILE A 237 -2.30 29.56 -6.15
C ILE A 237 -2.82 28.36 -5.34
N LEU A 238 -3.23 28.54 -4.10
CA LEU A 238 -3.71 27.46 -3.25
C LEU A 238 -4.95 26.77 -3.80
N LYS A 239 -5.87 27.54 -4.40
CA LYS A 239 -7.07 27.01 -5.05
C LYS A 239 -6.76 26.04 -6.20
N GLN A 240 -5.65 26.23 -6.92
CA GLN A 240 -5.23 25.33 -7.99
C GLN A 240 -4.75 23.96 -7.50
N TYR A 241 -4.30 23.89 -6.24
CA TYR A 241 -3.75 22.68 -5.62
C TYR A 241 -4.56 22.22 -4.41
N GLU A 242 -5.82 22.63 -4.34
CA GLU A 242 -6.73 22.25 -3.29
C GLU A 242 -6.98 20.74 -3.30
N VAL A 243 -6.91 20.13 -2.12
CA VAL A 243 -7.25 18.72 -1.93
C VAL A 243 -8.76 18.59 -1.92
N ILE A 244 -9.32 17.99 -2.97
CA ILE A 244 -10.78 17.84 -3.11
C ILE A 244 -11.31 16.66 -2.28
N GLU A 245 -12.58 16.70 -1.91
CA GLU A 245 -13.25 15.65 -1.13
C GLU A 245 -13.09 14.24 -1.75
N ASN A 246 -13.18 14.14 -3.08
CA ASN A 246 -13.03 12.87 -3.78
C ASN A 246 -11.65 12.22 -3.58
N GLU A 247 -10.61 13.03 -3.39
CA GLU A 247 -9.27 12.55 -3.10
C GLU A 247 -9.19 11.95 -1.68
N LEU A 248 -9.78 12.63 -0.69
CA LEU A 248 -9.88 12.10 0.69
C LEU A 248 -10.67 10.78 0.73
N VAL A 249 -11.74 10.67 -0.05
CA VAL A 249 -12.51 9.43 -0.20
C VAL A 249 -11.66 8.33 -0.85
N ASN A 250 -10.97 8.63 -1.96
CA ASN A 250 -10.13 7.64 -2.65
C ASN A 250 -8.94 7.17 -1.82
N LEU A 251 -8.39 8.02 -0.94
CA LEU A 251 -7.36 7.63 0.03
C LEU A 251 -7.92 6.83 1.22
N GLY A 252 -9.25 6.81 1.39
CA GLY A 252 -9.94 6.13 2.48
C GLY A 252 -9.92 6.91 3.80
N LEU A 253 -9.73 8.23 3.74
CA LEU A 253 -9.76 9.13 4.91
C LEU A 253 -11.20 9.59 5.24
N GLN A 254 -12.10 9.54 4.26
CA GLN A 254 -13.50 9.89 4.41
C GLN A 254 -14.40 8.84 3.77
N LYS A 255 -15.62 8.69 4.30
CA LYS A 255 -16.65 7.85 3.67
C LYS A 255 -17.25 8.60 2.49
N PRO A 256 -17.59 7.92 1.38
CA PRO A 256 -18.37 8.56 0.34
C PRO A 256 -19.68 9.06 0.95
N LYS A 257 -20.07 10.31 0.65
CA LYS A 257 -21.43 10.77 0.91
C LYS A 257 -22.36 9.78 0.23
N SER A 258 -23.01 8.92 1.01
CA SER A 258 -24.06 8.04 0.51
C SER A 258 -24.98 8.95 -0.28
N LYS A 259 -25.19 8.68 -1.58
CA LYS A 259 -26.30 9.28 -2.30
C LYS A 259 -27.52 9.01 -1.41
N GLN A 260 -27.97 10.01 -0.65
CA GLN A 260 -29.30 9.96 -0.07
C GLN A 260 -30.17 9.69 -1.29
N CYS A 261 -30.73 8.49 -1.31
CA CYS A 261 -31.52 8.02 -2.42
C CYS A 261 -32.50 9.14 -2.75
N ALA A 262 -32.51 9.53 -4.03
CA ALA A 262 -33.57 10.30 -4.64
C ALA A 262 -34.86 9.47 -4.62
N GLU A 263 -35.33 9.12 -3.42
CA GLU A 263 -36.50 8.30 -3.13
C GLU A 263 -37.70 9.19 -2.74
N GLY A 264 -37.61 10.49 -3.02
CA GLY A 264 -38.64 11.49 -2.73
C GLY A 264 -39.16 12.21 -3.96
N GLU A 265 -39.35 11.54 -5.10
CA GLU A 265 -40.01 12.17 -6.27
C GLU A 265 -40.84 11.21 -7.13
N LYS A 266 -41.43 10.19 -6.50
CA LYS A 266 -42.52 9.38 -7.10
C LYS A 266 -43.67 9.21 -6.10
N ARG A 267 -44.44 10.25 -5.85
CA ARG A 267 -45.83 10.13 -5.34
C ARG A 267 -46.57 11.45 -5.53
N GLN A 268 -47.01 11.70 -6.76
CA GLN A 268 -48.24 12.40 -7.10
C GLN A 268 -48.43 12.27 -8.62
N ARG A 269 -48.85 11.08 -9.05
CA ARG A 269 -49.74 10.97 -10.19
C ARG A 269 -51.04 10.40 -9.66
N GLU A 270 -52.04 11.24 -9.78
CA GLU A 270 -53.43 11.04 -9.42
C GLU A 270 -53.97 9.84 -10.21
N ASP A 271 -54.22 8.73 -9.53
CA ASP A 271 -55.17 7.74 -10.02
C ASP A 271 -56.54 8.14 -9.47
N GLY A 272 -57.26 8.91 -10.28
CA GLY A 272 -58.70 8.92 -10.22
C GLY A 272 -59.23 7.63 -10.84
N SER A 273 -59.68 6.69 -10.00
CA SER A 273 -60.68 5.71 -10.43
C SER A 273 -61.45 5.17 -9.23
N SER A 274 -62.68 5.67 -9.16
CA SER A 274 -63.80 5.23 -8.35
C SER A 274 -64.26 3.84 -8.80
N THR A 275 -64.41 2.90 -7.85
CA THR A 275 -65.61 2.04 -7.77
C THR A 275 -65.78 1.46 -6.36
N ASP A 276 -66.97 1.70 -5.82
CA ASP A 276 -67.66 0.98 -4.75
C ASP A 276 -67.68 -0.55 -4.95
N LEU A 277 -67.71 -1.30 -3.84
CA LEU A 277 -68.85 -2.14 -3.39
C LEU A 277 -68.38 -3.25 -2.40
N SER A 278 -68.89 -3.13 -1.18
CA SER A 278 -69.45 -4.15 -0.26
C SER A 278 -68.99 -5.62 -0.27
N HIS A 279 -68.76 -6.17 0.94
CA HIS A 279 -69.36 -7.38 1.57
C HIS A 279 -68.41 -7.90 2.69
N SER A 280 -68.66 -7.66 3.97
CA SER A 280 -69.52 -8.39 4.93
C SER A 280 -68.96 -9.72 5.49
N LYS A 281 -68.66 -9.70 6.82
CA LYS A 281 -68.78 -10.76 7.85
C LYS A 281 -67.94 -12.06 7.63
N TRP A 282 -67.31 -12.68 8.63
CA TRP A 282 -67.91 -13.37 9.79
C TRP A 282 -66.85 -13.66 10.88
N ALA A 283 -67.36 -13.99 12.07
CA ALA A 283 -66.69 -14.06 13.36
C ALA A 283 -66.30 -15.48 13.81
N LYS A 284 -65.60 -15.53 14.98
CA LYS A 284 -65.39 -16.65 15.93
C LYS A 284 -64.44 -17.75 15.42
N GLY A 285 -63.51 -18.29 16.19
CA GLY A 285 -63.32 -18.33 17.64
C GLY A 285 -63.01 -19.78 18.02
N GLN A 286 -61.83 -20.04 18.60
CA GLN A 286 -61.52 -21.06 19.59
C GLN A 286 -60.09 -20.83 20.09
#